data_AF-A0A842Q6V6-F1
#
_entry.id   AF-A0A842Q6V6-F1
#
_cell.length_a   1.000
_cell.length_b   1.000
_cell.length_c   1.000
_cell.angle_alpha   90.00
_cell.angle_beta   90.00
_cell.angle_gamma   90.00
#
_symmetry.space_group_name_H-M   'P 1'
#
loop_
_entity.id
_entity.type
_entity.pdbx_description
1 polymer ?
#
loop_
_entity_poly.entity_id
_entity_poly.type
_entity_poly.pdbx_seq_one_letter_code
_entity_poly.pdbx_strand_id
1 'polypeptide(L)' 'MYFNDIKCHKNCAHYQNGFCRLNRIKLDPNGPICPRFTPKYKEIDSKSKYKKDTELKILEEKLDKIQKRIRHLKTKI' A
#
# COMPACT_ATOMS: atom_id res chain seq x y z
N MET A 1 -17.30 -11.97 4.92
CA MET A 1 -17.82 -10.65 5.33
C MET A 1 -17.55 -9.69 4.18
N TYR A 2 -18.61 -9.18 3.57
CA TYR A 2 -18.57 -8.41 2.33
C TYR A 2 -17.95 -7.03 2.58
N PHE A 3 -16.83 -6.73 1.92
CA PHE A 3 -16.30 -5.37 1.84
C PHE A 3 -17.34 -4.51 1.10
N ASN A 4 -18.09 -3.71 1.86
CA ASN A 4 -18.94 -2.64 1.36
C ASN A 4 -18.05 -1.48 0.87
N ASP A 5 -17.26 -1.73 -0.18
CA ASP A 5 -16.60 -0.68 -0.91
C ASP A 5 -17.66 0.04 -1.73
N ILE A 6 -18.06 1.21 -1.24
CA ILE A 6 -18.91 2.15 -1.95
C ILE A 6 -18.26 2.40 -3.32
N LYS A 7 -18.82 1.78 -4.35
CA LYS A 7 -18.38 1.93 -5.73
C LYS A 7 -18.85 3.31 -6.21
N CYS A 8 -18.06 4.33 -5.92
CA CYS A 8 -18.30 5.69 -6.39
C CYS A 8 -17.06 6.23 -7.12
N HIS A 9 -17.26 7.16 -8.04
CA HIS A 9 -16.17 7.72 -8.84
C HIS A 9 -15.08 8.38 -8.01
N LYS A 10 -15.38 8.86 -6.80
CA LYS A 10 -14.38 9.36 -5.85
C LYS A 10 -13.23 8.36 -5.59
N ASN A 11 -13.54 7.07 -5.61
CA ASN A 11 -12.61 5.96 -5.40
C ASN A 11 -11.94 5.46 -6.69
N CYS A 12 -12.18 6.10 -7.84
CA CYS A 12 -11.59 5.73 -9.13
C CYS A 12 -10.20 6.36 -9.32
N ALA A 13 -9.19 5.60 -9.74
CA ALA A 13 -7.83 6.06 -10.06
C ALA A 13 -7.81 7.22 -11.07
N HIS A 14 -8.81 7.28 -11.95
CA HIS A 14 -8.93 8.33 -12.95
C HIS A 14 -9.69 9.57 -12.45
N TYR A 15 -10.25 9.57 -11.24
CA TYR A 15 -10.97 10.71 -10.69
C TYR A 15 -10.03 11.70 -9.99
N GLN A 16 -10.10 12.95 -10.44
CA GLN A 16 -9.36 14.08 -9.86
C GLN A 16 -10.23 15.34 -9.88
N ASN A 17 -10.41 15.97 -8.71
CA ASN A 17 -11.06 17.28 -8.55
C ASN A 17 -12.44 17.44 -9.23
N GLY A 18 -13.29 16.41 -9.19
CA GLY A 18 -14.63 16.46 -9.81
C GLY A 18 -14.66 16.07 -11.29
N PHE A 19 -13.54 15.61 -11.86
CA PHE A 19 -13.43 15.22 -13.25
C PHE A 19 -12.89 13.80 -13.43
N CYS A 20 -13.34 13.14 -14.49
CA CYS A 20 -12.70 11.95 -15.04
C CYS A 20 -11.52 12.38 -15.91
N ARG A 21 -10.28 12.02 -15.56
CA ARG A 21 -9.11 12.33 -16.40
C ARG A 21 -9.10 11.58 -17.73
N LEU A 22 -9.73 10.40 -17.78
CA LEU A 22 -9.76 9.56 -18.98
C LEU A 22 -10.66 10.14 -20.06
N ASN A 23 -11.89 10.52 -19.68
CA ASN A 23 -12.89 11.04 -20.62
C ASN A 23 -13.00 12.58 -20.59
N ARG A 24 -12.26 13.26 -19.69
CA ARG A 24 -12.29 14.72 -19.46
C ARG A 24 -13.69 15.29 -19.18
N ILE A 25 -14.58 14.47 -18.64
CA ILE A 25 -15.95 14.87 -18.26
C ILE A 25 -16.01 15.20 -16.77
N LYS A 26 -16.90 16.15 -16.42
CA LYS A 26 -17.28 16.39 -15.03
C LYS A 26 -18.08 15.21 -14.51
N LEU A 27 -17.75 14.73 -13.31
CA LEU A 27 -18.42 13.61 -12.66
C LEU A 27 -18.91 14.02 -11.28
N ASP A 28 -20.07 13.50 -10.91
CA ASP A 28 -20.48 13.49 -9.51
C ASP A 28 -19.61 12.47 -8.75
N PRO A 29 -18.86 12.89 -7.70
CA PRO A 29 -18.06 11.99 -6.88
C PRO A 29 -18.84 10.82 -6.28
N ASN A 30 -20.14 11.02 -5.98
CA ASN A 30 -21.02 10.01 -5.41
C ASN A 30 -21.93 9.33 -6.46
N GLY A 31 -21.79 9.75 -7.73
CA GLY A 31 -22.57 9.24 -8.84
C GLY A 31 -22.20 7.79 -9.23
N PRO A 32 -23.00 7.20 -10.13
CA PRO A 32 -22.81 5.82 -10.58
C PRO A 32 -21.42 5.65 -11.23
N ILE A 33 -20.78 4.49 -11.03
CA ILE A 33 -19.49 4.16 -11.67
C ILE A 33 -19.65 3.92 -13.16
N CYS A 34 -18.61 4.22 -13.95
CA CYS A 34 -18.54 3.83 -15.35
C CYS A 34 -17.88 2.44 -15.53
N PRO A 35 -18.06 1.78 -16.69
CA PRO A 35 -17.43 0.48 -16.97
C PRO A 35 -15.90 0.48 -16.93
N ARG A 36 -15.27 1.66 -17.07
CA ARG A 36 -13.81 1.85 -17.00
C ARG A 36 -13.34 2.21 -15.59
N PHE A 37 -14.11 1.87 -14.56
CA PHE A 37 -13.75 2.14 -13.18
C PHE A 37 -12.52 1.32 -12.79
N THR A 38 -11.49 2.03 -12.33
CA THR A 38 -10.26 1.44 -11.79
C THR A 38 -10.14 1.88 -10.35
N PRO A 39 -10.14 1.00 -9.33
CA PRO A 39 -10.04 1.42 -7.93
C PRO A 39 -8.70 2.13 -7.66
N LYS A 40 -8.72 3.19 -6.84
CA LYS A 40 -7.50 3.78 -6.27
C LYS A 40 -6.89 2.76 -5.33
N TYR A 41 -5.76 2.17 -5.72
CA TYR A 41 -4.88 1.55 -4.73
C TYR A 41 -4.43 2.67 -3.80
N LYS A 42 -4.85 2.61 -2.53
CA LYS A 42 -4.23 3.44 -1.50
C LYS A 42 -2.80 2.96 -1.40
N GLU A 43 -1.88 3.64 -2.06
CA GLU A 43 -0.48 3.54 -1.72
C GLU A 43 -0.39 3.84 -0.23
N ILE A 44 0.00 2.81 0.51
CA ILE A 44 0.03 2.80 1.96
C ILE A 44 0.80 4.06 2.38
N ASP A 45 0.15 4.96 3.11
CA ASP A 45 0.60 6.33 3.37
C ASP A 45 2.10 6.38 3.63
N SER A 46 2.80 7.41 3.16
CA SER A 46 4.26 7.58 3.27
C SER A 46 4.81 7.42 4.70
N LYS A 47 3.98 7.57 5.73
CA LYS A 47 4.28 7.24 7.14
C LYS A 47 4.60 5.75 7.37
N SER A 48 3.96 4.86 6.62
CA SER A 48 4.22 3.42 6.65
C SER A 48 5.57 3.05 6.04
N LYS A 49 6.08 3.85 5.09
CA LYS A 49 7.40 3.64 4.47
C LYS A 49 8.52 3.87 5.49
N TYR A 50 8.51 5.01 6.20
CA TYR A 50 9.49 5.29 7.26
C TYR A 50 9.50 4.26 8.39
N LYS A 51 8.32 3.73 8.76
CA LYS A 51 8.20 2.70 9.79
C LYS A 51 8.82 1.37 9.33
N LYS A 52 8.57 0.97 8.07
CA LYS A 52 9.19 -0.22 7.47
C LYS A 52 10.70 -0.08 7.36
N ASP A 53 11.20 1.09 6.99
CA ASP A 53 12.65 1.33 6.85
C ASP A 53 13.36 1.17 8.21
N THR A 54 12.73 1.66 9.29
CA THR A 54 13.25 1.50 10.65
C THR A 54 13.19 0.05 11.13
N GLU A 55 12.07 -0.62 10.87
CA GLU A 55 11.86 -2.01 11.28
C GLU A 55 12.76 -3.00 10.51
N LEU A 56 13.02 -2.73 9.23
CA LEU A 56 13.95 -3.50 8.40
C LEU A 56 15.37 -3.45 8.98
N LYS A 57 15.86 -2.25 9.34
CA LYS A 57 17.18 -2.09 9.93
C LYS A 57 17.33 -2.86 11.26
N ILE A 58 16.28 -2.88 12.07
CA ILE A 58 16.26 -3.65 13.33
C ILE A 58 16.33 -5.16 13.05
N LEU A 59 15.61 -5.63 12.03
CA LEU A 59 15.63 -7.05 11.64
C LEU A 59 16.99 -7.48 11.09
N GLU A 60 17.63 -6.64 10.29
CA GLU A 60 18.98 -6.88 9.75
C GLU A 60 20.00 -7.02 10.89
N GLU A 61 19.96 -6.14 11.90
CA GLU A 61 20.85 -6.23 13.05
C GLU A 61 20.59 -7.51 13.88
N LYS A 62 19.32 -7.92 14.03
CA LYS A 62 18.96 -9.18 14.69
C LYS A 62 19.49 -10.39 13.94
N LEU A 63 19.41 -10.39 12.61
CA LEU A 63 19.92 -11.47 11.76
C LEU A 63 21.44 -11.63 11.91
N ASP A 64 22.20 -10.54 11.92
CA ASP A 64 23.65 -10.59 12.15
C ASP A 64 24.00 -11.23 13.50
N LYS A 65 23.31 -10.83 14.58
CA LYS A 65 23.53 -11.40 15.93
C LYS A 65 23.24 -12.90 15.97
N ILE A 66 22.13 -13.32 15.35
CA ILE A 66 21.74 -14.74 15.29
C ILE A 66 22.77 -15.55 14.49
N GLN A 67 23.22 -15.04 13.34
CA GLN A 67 24.21 -15.72 12.51
C GLN A 67 25.56 -15.86 13.23
N LYS A 68 25.99 -14.84 13.98
CA LYS A 68 27.19 -14.92 14.84
C LYS A 68 27.05 -16.02 15.90
N ARG A 69 25.89 -16.10 16.56
CA ARG A 69 25.59 -17.14 17.56
C ARG A 69 25.66 -18.54 16.95
N ILE A 70 25.04 -18.73 15.79
CA ILE A 70 25.07 -20.02 15.05
C ILE A 70 26.51 -20.39 14.71
N ARG A 71 27.32 -19.45 14.23
CA ARG A 71 28.74 -19.70 13.91
C ARG A 71 29.51 -20.20 15.13
N HIS A 72 29.34 -19.53 16.27
CA HIS A 72 29.99 -19.95 17.53
C HIS A 72 29.52 -21.31 18.05
N LEU A 73 28.25 -21.66 17.84
CA LEU A 73 27.74 -22.98 18.22
C LEU A 73 28.27 -24.07 17.28
N LYS A 74 28.35 -23.79 15.98
CA LYS A 74 28.92 -24.71 14.99
C LYS A 74 30.41 -24.99 15.21
N THR A 75 31.17 -24.04 15.76
CA THR A 75 32.59 -24.24 16.10
C THR A 75 32.81 -24.95 17.44
N LYS A 76 31.74 -25.17 18.22
CA LYS A 76 31.78 -25.85 19.53
C LYS A 76 31.31 -27.31 19.47
N ILE A 77 30.92 -27.77 18.28
CA ILE A 77 30.60 -29.16 17.94
C ILE A 77 31.74 -29.68 17.09
#